data_AF-A0A1Q9XXT9-F1
#
_entry.id   AF-A0A1Q9XXT9-F1
#
_cell.length_a   1.000
_cell.length_b   1.000
_cell.length_c   1.000
_cell.angle_alpha   90.00
_cell.angle_beta   90.00
_cell.angle_gamma   90.00
#
_symmetry.space_group_name_H-M   'P 1'
#
loop_
_entity.id
_entity.type
_entity.pdbx_description
1 polymer ?
#
loop_
_entity_poly.entity_id
_entity_poly.type
_entity_poly.pdbx_seq_one_letter_code
_entity_poly.pdbx_strand_id
1 'polypeptide(L)'
;MANTFYLRIACNHLHLTHLESARVTVLEADPPFSNQRLLVADFSIADRLIAKTVQGLMPKRLTFLNAAPKLLIQPLERLEGGLSQVEERILMELGMGAGARKVVVHVGEILDAAGVRSRLK
;
A
#
# COMPACT_ATOMS: atom_id res chain seq x y z
N MET A 1 -5.30 14.26 13.43
CA MET A 1 -4.06 13.48 13.67
C MET A 1 -3.57 12.94 12.34
N ALA A 2 -2.24 12.88 12.13
CA ALA A 2 -1.69 12.24 10.94
C ALA A 2 -1.86 10.72 11.07
N ASN A 3 -2.20 10.06 9.96
CA ASN A 3 -2.36 8.61 9.86
C ASN A 3 -1.83 8.23 8.47
N THR A 4 -0.55 7.92 8.41
CA THR A 4 0.19 7.82 7.16
C THR A 4 0.80 6.44 7.03
N PHE A 5 0.48 5.78 5.94
CA PHE A 5 1.02 4.47 5.60
C PHE A 5 1.89 4.55 4.36
N TYR A 6 2.97 3.77 4.40
CA TYR A 6 3.81 3.48 3.26
C TYR A 6 3.74 1.98 2.99
N LEU A 7 3.15 1.61 1.85
CA LEU A 7 3.06 0.24 1.39
C LEU A 7 4.07 0.03 0.27
N ARG A 8 5.02 -0.86 0.49
CA ARG A 8 5.85 -1.43 -0.57
C ARG A 8 5.26 -2.78 -0.95
N ILE A 9 5.02 -2.97 -2.25
CA ILE A 9 4.41 -4.18 -2.81
C ILE A 9 5.35 -4.81 -3.83
N ALA A 10 5.64 -6.09 -3.61
CA ALA A 10 6.42 -6.97 -4.48
C ALA A 10 5.59 -8.22 -4.78
N CYS A 11 6.08 -9.13 -5.63
CA CYS A 11 5.31 -10.32 -5.99
C CYS A 11 4.95 -11.14 -4.75
N ASN A 12 3.65 -11.21 -4.43
CA ASN A 12 3.08 -11.86 -3.25
C ASN A 12 3.63 -11.37 -1.90
N HIS A 13 4.32 -10.22 -1.86
CA HIS A 13 4.95 -9.71 -0.65
C HIS A 13 4.50 -8.27 -0.37
N LEU A 14 4.10 -8.01 0.87
CA LEU A 14 3.72 -6.68 1.34
C LEU A 14 4.65 -6.26 2.47
N HIS A 15 5.12 -5.02 2.42
CA HIS A 15 5.81 -4.37 3.53
C HIS A 15 5.11 -3.06 3.82
N LEU A 16 4.31 -3.06 4.89
CA LEU A 16 3.54 -1.91 5.33
C LEU A 16 4.21 -1.25 6.54
N THR A 17 4.37 0.07 6.48
CA THR A 17 4.87 0.89 7.60
C THR A 17 3.85 1.95 7.97
N HIS A 18 3.49 2.03 9.25
CA HIS A 18 2.78 3.17 9.83
C HIS A 18 3.78 4.20 10.32
N LEU A 19 3.84 5.37 9.68
CA LEU A 19 4.93 6.32 9.89
C LEU A 19 4.92 6.96 11.28
N GLU A 20 3.73 7.18 11.84
CA GLU A 20 3.60 7.87 13.13
C GLU A 20 4.03 7.00 14.31
N SER A 21 3.86 5.68 14.23
CA SER A 21 4.29 4.77 15.30
C SER A 21 5.54 3.96 14.96
N ALA A 22 6.13 4.16 13.78
CA ALA A 22 7.20 3.34 13.21
C ALA A 22 6.92 1.82 13.22
N ARG A 23 5.64 1.42 13.31
CA ARG A 23 5.26 0.01 13.32
C ARG A 23 5.33 -0.51 11.90
N VAL A 24 5.87 -1.71 11.76
CA VAL A 24 6.08 -2.38 10.49
C VAL A 24 5.37 -3.72 10.51
N THR A 25 4.86 -4.12 9.36
CA THR A 25 4.33 -5.47 9.12
C THR A 25 4.79 -5.92 7.74
N VAL A 26 5.40 -7.10 7.68
CA VAL A 26 5.83 -7.76 6.44
C VAL A 26 5.04 -9.05 6.32
N LEU A 27 4.47 -9.30 5.16
CA LEU A 27 3.61 -10.45 4.89
C LEU A 27 3.97 -11.08 3.55
N GLU A 28 3.94 -12.41 3.52
CA GLU A 28 3.85 -13.19 2.30
C GLU A 28 2.38 -13.60 2.10
N ALA A 29 1.88 -13.46 0.88
CA ALA A 29 0.48 -13.70 0.54
C ALA A 29 0.25 -15.19 0.25
N ASP A 30 -0.69 -15.75 0.99
CA ASP A 30 -1.27 -17.07 0.74
C ASP A 30 -2.80 -16.98 0.86
N PRO A 31 -3.58 -17.15 -0.23
CA PRO A 31 -3.13 -17.44 -1.60
C PRO A 31 -2.35 -16.27 -2.25
N PRO A 32 -1.54 -16.54 -3.30
CA PRO A 32 -0.79 -15.51 -4.03
C PRO A 32 -1.73 -14.58 -4.82
N PHE A 33 -1.35 -13.30 -4.94
CA PHE A 33 -2.06 -12.29 -5.74
C PHE A 33 -1.32 -11.88 -7.03
N SER A 34 -0.07 -12.29 -7.21
CA SER A 34 0.75 -11.98 -8.38
C SER A 34 0.85 -13.18 -9.33
N ASN A 35 1.26 -12.93 -10.57
CA ASN A 35 1.64 -14.00 -11.50
C ASN A 35 2.94 -13.67 -12.26
N GLN A 36 3.25 -14.42 -13.31
CA GLN A 36 4.47 -14.23 -14.10
C GLN A 36 4.56 -12.84 -14.73
N ARG A 37 3.43 -12.20 -15.08
CA ARG A 37 3.39 -10.94 -15.84
C ARG A 37 2.91 -9.76 -15.01
N LEU A 38 2.01 -9.97 -14.06
CA LEU A 38 1.33 -8.91 -13.31
C LEU A 38 1.75 -8.94 -11.84
N LEU A 39 2.10 -7.77 -11.32
CA LEU A 39 2.30 -7.57 -9.89
C LEU A 39 1.01 -7.84 -9.11
N VAL A 40 -0.14 -7.44 -9.67
CA VAL A 40 -1.47 -7.73 -9.13
C VAL A 40 -2.28 -8.43 -10.21
N ALA A 41 -2.29 -9.76 -10.16
CA ALA A 41 -3.06 -10.63 -11.03
C ALA A 41 -4.44 -10.97 -10.45
N ASP A 42 -4.53 -11.12 -9.12
CA ASP A 42 -5.79 -11.28 -8.40
C ASP A 42 -6.03 -10.07 -7.51
N PHE A 43 -6.86 -9.16 -8.00
CA PHE A 43 -7.23 -7.95 -7.28
C PHE A 43 -7.92 -8.26 -5.94
N SER A 44 -8.81 -9.25 -5.91
CA SER A 44 -9.64 -9.52 -4.73
C SER A 44 -8.80 -10.06 -3.56
N ILE A 45 -7.78 -10.87 -3.86
CA ILE A 45 -6.83 -11.35 -2.85
C ILE A 45 -5.99 -10.17 -2.33
N ALA A 46 -5.41 -9.37 -3.22
CA ALA A 46 -4.60 -8.22 -2.84
C ALA A 46 -5.39 -7.19 -2.01
N ASP A 47 -6.61 -6.85 -2.43
CA ASP A 47 -7.49 -5.88 -1.77
C ASP A 47 -7.79 -6.28 -0.34
N ARG A 48 -8.29 -7.51 -0.12
CA ARG A 48 -8.58 -8.02 1.22
C ARG A 48 -7.35 -8.07 2.10
N LEU A 49 -6.20 -8.49 1.55
CA LEU A 49 -4.96 -8.59 2.30
C LEU A 49 -4.47 -7.20 2.74
N ILE A 50 -4.44 -6.22 1.82
CA ILE A 50 -4.00 -4.86 2.11
C ILE A 50 -4.95 -4.20 3.11
N ALA A 51 -6.27 -4.29 2.89
CA ALA A 51 -7.27 -3.71 3.79
C ALA A 51 -7.13 -4.28 5.22
N LYS A 52 -7.02 -5.61 5.36
CA LYS A 52 -6.81 -6.27 6.66
C LYS A 52 -5.50 -5.83 7.32
N THR A 53 -4.43 -5.69 6.55
CA THR A 53 -3.11 -5.30 7.06
C THR A 53 -3.09 -3.86 7.54
N VAL A 54 -3.68 -2.94 6.77
CA VAL A 54 -3.84 -1.53 7.17
C VAL A 54 -4.66 -1.43 8.45
N GLN A 55 -5.83 -2.08 8.50
CA GLN A 55 -6.69 -2.07 9.69
C GLN A 55 -5.99 -2.68 10.92
N GLY A 56 -5.23 -3.75 10.77
CA GLY A 56 -4.50 -4.40 11.87
C GLY A 56 -3.31 -3.59 12.39
N LEU A 57 -2.68 -2.79 11.53
CA LEU A 57 -1.55 -1.94 11.90
C LEU A 57 -2.01 -0.59 12.46
N MET A 58 -3.20 -0.12 12.09
CA MET A 58 -3.80 1.11 12.61
C MET A 58 -4.00 1.05 14.15
N PRO A 59 -3.62 2.11 14.88
CA PRO A 59 -3.96 2.23 16.30
C PRO A 59 -5.47 2.21 16.53
N LYS A 60 -5.94 1.39 17.48
CA LYS A 60 -7.38 1.26 17.81
C LYS A 60 -8.09 2.60 17.96
N ARG A 61 -7.47 3.59 18.62
CA ARG A 61 -8.03 4.94 18.78
C ARG A 61 -8.33 5.64 17.45
N LEU A 62 -7.47 5.49 16.44
CA LEU A 62 -7.69 6.08 15.11
C LEU A 62 -8.79 5.35 14.34
N THR A 63 -8.91 4.04 14.53
CA THR A 63 -10.03 3.24 14.01
C THR A 63 -11.36 3.71 14.61
N PHE A 64 -11.43 3.92 15.93
CA PHE A 64 -12.64 4.43 16.60
C PHE A 64 -13.01 5.86 16.18
N LEU A 65 -12.05 6.68 15.80
CA LEU A 65 -12.25 8.07 15.37
C LEU A 65 -12.50 8.22 13.86
N ASN A 66 -12.66 7.12 13.11
CA ASN A 66 -12.79 7.12 11.65
C ASN A 66 -11.70 7.96 10.94
N ALA A 67 -10.48 7.96 11.48
CA ALA A 67 -9.38 8.72 10.92
C ALA A 67 -8.82 8.02 9.68
N ALA A 68 -9.44 8.27 8.53
CA ALA A 68 -9.07 7.67 7.25
C ALA A 68 -7.58 7.91 6.92
N PRO A 69 -6.79 6.84 6.63
CA PRO A 69 -5.37 6.97 6.36
C PRO A 69 -5.08 7.68 5.04
N LYS A 70 -3.87 8.23 4.93
CA LYS A 70 -3.23 8.52 3.64
C LYS A 70 -2.26 7.38 3.35
N LEU A 71 -2.25 6.88 2.12
CA LEU A 71 -1.44 5.73 1.72
C LEU A 71 -0.55 6.10 0.53
N LEU A 72 0.75 5.89 0.66
CA LEU A 72 1.66 5.86 -0.48
C LEU A 72 1.96 4.41 -0.81
N ILE A 73 1.74 4.01 -2.06
CA ILE A 73 2.02 2.67 -2.57
C ILE A 73 3.22 2.75 -3.50
N GLN A 74 4.18 1.86 -3.30
CA GLN A 74 5.33 1.70 -4.18
C GLN A 74 5.43 0.26 -4.66
N PRO A 75 5.17 -0.01 -5.95
CA PRO A 75 5.52 -1.28 -6.56
C PRO A 75 7.04 -1.40 -6.68
N LEU A 76 7.57 -2.60 -6.43
CA LEU A 76 9.01 -2.90 -6.44
C LEU A 76 9.42 -3.85 -7.57
N GLU A 77 8.45 -4.53 -8.20
CA GLU A 77 8.68 -5.55 -9.24
C GLU A 77 7.64 -5.42 -10.35
N ARG A 78 7.90 -6.07 -11.49
CA ARG A 78 7.04 -6.05 -12.70
C ARG A 78 6.83 -4.63 -13.23
N LEU A 79 7.94 -3.91 -13.39
CA LEU A 79 7.99 -2.50 -13.82
C LEU A 79 8.63 -2.35 -15.20
N GLU A 80 8.75 -3.43 -15.96
CA GLU A 80 9.37 -3.43 -17.28
C GLU A 80 8.60 -2.50 -18.23
N GLY A 81 9.25 -1.44 -18.72
CA GLY A 81 8.60 -0.42 -19.55
C GLY A 81 7.82 0.64 -18.76
N GLY A 82 7.90 0.62 -17.43
CA GLY A 82 7.13 1.50 -16.54
C GLY A 82 5.71 0.96 -16.28
N LEU A 83 4.97 1.64 -15.39
CA LEU A 83 3.58 1.29 -15.14
C LEU A 83 2.69 1.78 -16.28
N SER A 84 1.85 0.88 -16.79
CA SER A 84 0.70 1.27 -17.62
C SER A 84 -0.36 1.97 -16.77
N GLN A 85 -1.25 2.71 -17.44
CA GLN A 85 -2.38 3.38 -16.76
C GLN A 85 -3.30 2.40 -16.01
N VAL A 86 -3.43 1.17 -16.52
CA VAL A 86 -4.26 0.13 -15.88
C VAL A 86 -3.61 -0.33 -14.59
N GLU A 87 -2.30 -0.56 -14.59
CA GLU A 87 -1.55 -0.98 -13.39
C GLU A 87 -1.53 0.11 -12.33
N GLU A 88 -1.31 1.37 -12.72
CA GLU A 88 -1.41 2.50 -11.81
C GLU A 88 -2.82 2.59 -11.20
N ARG A 89 -3.87 2.42 -12.00
CA ARG A 89 -5.25 2.44 -11.52
C ARG A 89 -5.53 1.31 -10.53
N ILE A 90 -5.05 0.10 -10.80
CA ILE A 90 -5.19 -1.04 -9.89
C ILE A 90 -4.56 -0.72 -8.53
N LEU A 91 -3.34 -0.18 -8.50
CA LEU A 91 -2.68 0.20 -7.25
C LEU A 91 -3.46 1.28 -6.50
N MET A 92 -3.98 2.28 -7.20
CA MET A 92 -4.83 3.32 -6.61
C MET A 92 -6.10 2.74 -5.98
N GLU A 93 -6.79 1.84 -6.68
CA GLU A 93 -8.02 1.19 -6.19
C GLU A 93 -7.73 0.31 -4.96
N LEU A 94 -6.62 -0.43 -4.92
CA LEU A 94 -6.22 -1.19 -3.72
C LEU A 94 -6.05 -0.30 -2.49
N GLY A 95 -5.47 0.90 -2.69
CA GLY A 95 -5.32 1.86 -1.60
C GLY A 95 -6.66 2.43 -1.13
N MET A 96 -7.57 2.71 -2.07
CA MET A 96 -8.92 3.20 -1.76
C MET A 96 -9.75 2.12 -1.06
N GLY A 97 -9.67 0.86 -1.50
CA GLY A 97 -10.31 -0.31 -0.89
C GLY A 97 -9.83 -0.57 0.55
N ALA A 98 -8.59 -0.21 0.86
CA ALA A 98 -8.06 -0.21 2.22
C ALA A 98 -8.59 0.93 3.12
N GLY A 99 -9.51 1.76 2.63
CA GLY A 99 -10.12 2.87 3.37
C GLY A 99 -9.30 4.15 3.36
N ALA A 100 -8.29 4.27 2.49
CA ALA A 100 -7.51 5.50 2.39
C ALA A 100 -8.33 6.64 1.79
N ARG A 101 -8.19 7.84 2.34
CA ARG A 101 -8.79 9.07 1.78
C ARG A 101 -7.93 9.74 0.72
N LYS A 102 -6.66 9.32 0.63
CA LYS A 102 -5.68 9.78 -0.37
C LYS A 102 -4.72 8.64 -0.62
N VAL A 103 -4.56 8.32 -1.90
CA VAL A 103 -3.59 7.33 -2.38
C VAL A 103 -2.65 8.02 -3.35
N VAL A 104 -1.36 7.72 -3.26
CA VAL A 104 -0.35 8.14 -4.22
C VAL A 104 0.48 6.92 -4.60
N VAL A 105 0.65 6.68 -5.89
CA VAL A 105 1.60 5.68 -6.40
C VAL A 105 2.94 6.36 -6.64
N HIS A 106 4.01 5.73 -6.17
CA HIS A 106 5.39 6.20 -6.36
C HIS A 106 6.24 5.08 -6.95
N VAL A 107 7.00 5.41 -7.99
CA VAL A 107 7.95 4.51 -8.64
C VAL A 107 9.34 5.13 -8.55
N GLY A 108 10.36 4.30 -8.31
CA GLY A 108 11.76 4.71 -8.18
C GLY A 108 12.35 4.31 -6.83
N GLU A 109 13.21 5.18 -6.28
CA GLU A 109 13.92 4.91 -5.02
C GLU A 109 12.99 4.72 -3.83
N ILE A 110 13.42 3.87 -2.88
CA ILE A 110 12.74 3.71 -1.59
C ILE A 110 12.80 5.04 -0.83
N LEU A 111 11.66 5.45 -0.30
CA LEU A 111 11.54 6.72 0.42
C LEU A 111 11.67 6.53 1.92
N ASP A 112 12.26 7.52 2.57
CA ASP A 112 12.18 7.68 4.02
C ASP A 112 10.83 8.32 4.43
N ALA A 113 10.61 8.48 5.73
CA ALA A 113 9.38 9.06 6.24
C ALA A 113 9.15 10.52 5.82
N ALA A 114 10.21 11.28 5.50
CA ALA A 114 10.09 12.66 5.02
C ALA A 114 9.65 12.69 3.55
N GLY A 115 10.28 11.85 2.72
CA GLY A 115 9.95 11.65 1.31
C GLY A 115 8.51 11.19 1.12
N VAL A 116 8.06 10.20 1.89
CA VAL A 116 6.65 9.74 1.84
C VAL A 116 5.68 10.87 2.16
N ARG A 117 5.94 11.64 3.22
CA ARG A 117 5.09 12.78 3.58
C ARG A 117 5.07 13.85 2.48
N SER A 118 6.22 14.12 1.85
CA SER A 118 6.30 15.08 0.75
C SER A 118 5.44 14.69 -0.45
N ARG A 119 5.40 13.41 -0.81
CA ARG A 119 4.55 12.89 -1.90
C ARG A 119 3.05 12.93 -1.57
N LEU A 120 2.70 12.83 -0.30
CA LEU A 120 1.30 12.83 0.18
C LEU A 120 0.75 14.21 0.58
N LYS A 121 1.56 15.28 0.46
CA LYS A 121 1.12 16.67 0.66
C LYS A 121 -0.06 16.97 -0.26
#